data_AF-A0A522HDV6-F1
#
_entry.id   AF-A0A522HDV6-F1
#
_cell.length_a   1.000
_cell.length_b   1.000
_cell.length_c   1.000
_cell.angle_alpha   90.00
_cell.angle_beta   90.00
_cell.angle_gamma   90.00
#
_symmetry.space_group_name_H-M   'P 1'
#
loop_
_entity.id
_entity.type
_entity.pdbx_description
1 polymer ?
#
loop_
_entity_poly.entity_id
_entity_poly.type
_entity_poly.pdbx_seq_one_letter_code
_entity_poly.pdbx_strand_id
1 'polypeptide(L)'
;MNETAARRPTERLHDQLEAVVELLRQHDDEGLTASATSALCEQLDELHPADIAFILESLPLDDRLALWQLVKADRDGETLLEVSDAVRDSLIADMDRHEILA
;
A
#
# COMPACT_ATOMS: atom_id res chain seq x y z
N MET A 1 -21.25 13.87 24.01
CA MET A 1 -19.78 13.97 23.79
C MET A 1 -19.13 12.66 24.22
N ASN A 2 -18.93 11.79 23.23
CA ASN A 2 -17.97 10.67 23.08
C ASN A 2 -18.62 9.59 22.21
N GLU A 3 -18.79 9.90 20.93
CA GLU A 3 -19.12 8.92 19.88
C GLU A 3 -17.84 8.38 19.24
N THR A 4 -16.82 8.09 20.05
CA THR A 4 -15.66 7.30 19.61
C THR A 4 -15.90 5.88 20.08
N ALA A 5 -16.89 5.22 19.48
CA ALA A 5 -16.91 3.76 19.47
C ALA A 5 -15.58 3.31 18.88
N ALA A 6 -14.75 2.67 19.69
CA ALA A 6 -13.50 2.07 19.27
C ALA A 6 -13.78 0.99 18.23
N ARG A 7 -13.94 1.38 16.95
CA ARG A 7 -13.98 0.47 15.80
C ARG A 7 -12.76 -0.45 15.91
N ARG A 8 -12.96 -1.75 15.74
CA ARG A 8 -11.85 -2.71 15.89
C ARG A 8 -10.71 -2.32 14.95
N PRO A 9 -9.44 -2.51 15.35
CA PRO A 9 -8.30 -2.20 14.49
C PRO A 9 -8.44 -2.84 13.10
N THR A 10 -8.95 -4.07 13.03
CA THR A 10 -9.21 -4.79 11.77
C THR A 10 -10.30 -4.16 10.90
N GLU A 11 -11.34 -3.56 11.48
CA GLU A 11 -12.39 -2.89 10.71
C GLU A 11 -11.84 -1.62 10.05
N ARG A 12 -10.93 -0.90 10.72
CA ARG A 12 -10.27 0.27 10.15
C ARG A 12 -9.38 -0.08 8.96
N LEU A 13 -8.66 -1.20 9.05
CA LEU A 13 -7.81 -1.67 7.95
C LEU A 13 -8.64 -2.08 6.73
N HIS A 14 -9.80 -2.69 6.94
CA HIS A 14 -10.69 -3.04 5.84
C HIS A 14 -11.25 -1.79 5.13
N ASP A 15 -11.70 -0.80 5.91
CA ASP A 15 -12.14 0.51 5.39
C ASP A 15 -11.02 1.19 4.57
N GLN A 16 -9.78 1.12 5.05
CA GLN A 16 -8.63 1.65 4.34
C GLN A 16 -8.29 0.88 3.06
N LEU A 17 -8.37 -0.45 3.09
CA LEU A 17 -8.20 -1.28 1.90
C LEU A 17 -9.26 -0.94 0.84
N GLU A 18 -10.52 -0.79 1.25
CA GLU A 18 -11.61 -0.40 0.36
C GLU A 18 -11.32 0.97 -0.27
N ALA A 19 -10.93 1.97 0.53
CA ALA A 19 -10.57 3.30 0.05
C ALA A 19 -9.40 3.27 -0.96
N VAL A 20 -8.36 2.48 -0.69
CA VAL A 20 -7.21 2.30 -1.61
C VAL A 20 -7.67 1.67 -2.92
N VAL A 21 -8.49 0.62 -2.86
CA VAL A 21 -9.01 -0.07 -4.05
C VAL A 21 -9.91 0.85 -4.88
N GLU A 22 -10.76 1.66 -4.24
CA GLU A 22 -11.59 2.64 -4.96
C GLU A 22 -10.74 3.69 -5.67
N LEU A 23 -9.71 4.21 -4.99
CA LEU A 23 -8.77 5.16 -5.58
C LEU A 23 -8.03 4.57 -6.78
N LEU A 24 -7.53 3.34 -6.68
CA LEU A 24 -6.83 2.67 -7.77
C LEU A 24 -7.77 2.48 -8.98
N ARG A 25 -8.99 1.98 -8.75
CA ARG A 25 -9.99 1.79 -9.81
C ARG A 25 -10.42 3.08 -10.51
N GLN A 26 -10.48 4.19 -9.79
CA GLN A 26 -10.80 5.49 -10.37
C GLN A 26 -9.72 5.99 -11.34
N HIS A 27 -8.49 5.47 -11.22
CA HIS A 27 -7.30 5.97 -11.90
C HIS A 27 -6.65 4.95 -12.86
N ASP A 28 -7.29 3.80 -13.11
CA ASP A 28 -6.76 2.70 -13.95
C ASP A 28 -6.43 3.14 -15.41
N ASP A 29 -7.23 4.06 -15.98
CA ASP A 29 -7.09 4.52 -17.37
C ASP A 29 -6.21 5.78 -17.54
N GLU A 30 -6.14 6.65 -16.52
CA GLU A 30 -5.46 7.96 -16.59
C GLU A 30 -4.18 8.05 -15.73
N GLY A 31 -3.90 7.01 -14.94
CA GLY A 31 -2.84 6.99 -13.94
C GLY A 31 -3.19 7.76 -12.67
N LEU A 32 -2.49 7.43 -11.57
CA LEU A 32 -2.65 8.12 -10.30
C LEU A 32 -2.23 9.59 -10.42
N THR A 33 -3.13 10.50 -10.05
CA THR A 33 -2.80 11.93 -10.02
C THR A 33 -1.84 12.24 -8.88
N ALA A 34 -1.05 13.31 -9.01
CA ALA A 34 -0.13 13.75 -7.96
C ALA A 34 -0.84 13.98 -6.59
N SER A 35 -2.09 14.44 -6.61
CA SER A 35 -2.87 14.63 -5.38
C SER A 35 -3.28 13.29 -4.75
N ALA A 36 -3.67 12.31 -5.56
CA ALA A 36 -4.02 10.97 -5.08
C ALA A 36 -2.80 10.24 -4.53
N THR A 37 -1.66 10.30 -5.22
CA THR A 37 -0.40 9.69 -4.75
C THR A 37 0.08 10.31 -3.44
N SER A 38 -0.03 11.64 -3.28
CA SER A 38 0.36 12.29 -2.02
C SER A 38 -0.55 11.87 -0.86
N ALA A 39 -1.87 11.80 -1.08
CA ALA A 39 -2.81 11.35 -0.06
C ALA A 39 -2.56 9.89 0.36
N LEU A 40 -2.33 9.00 -0.61
CA LEU A 40 -1.97 7.60 -0.36
C LEU A 40 -0.64 7.48 0.38
N CYS A 41 0.38 8.26 0.00
CA CYS A 41 1.69 8.22 0.65
C CYS A 41 1.60 8.71 2.11
N GLU A 42 0.86 9.79 2.40
CA GLU A 42 0.59 10.23 3.78
C GLU A 42 -0.14 9.14 4.57
N GLN A 43 -1.15 8.51 3.99
CA GLN A 43 -1.90 7.45 4.63
C GLN A 43 -1.01 6.23 4.94
N LEU A 44 -0.18 5.80 4.00
CA LEU A 44 0.78 4.70 4.20
C LEU A 44 1.83 5.05 5.28
N ASP A 45 2.21 6.32 5.38
CA ASP A 45 3.18 6.78 6.39
C ASP A 45 2.62 6.69 7.82
N GLU A 46 1.30 6.73 7.99
CA GLU A 46 0.67 6.57 9.31
C GLU A 46 0.44 5.10 9.69
N LEU A 47 0.57 4.16 8.75
CA LEU A 47 0.29 2.73 8.97
C LEU A 47 1.50 1.97 9.51
N HIS A 48 1.25 0.93 10.30
CA HIS A 48 2.33 0.02 10.71
C HIS A 48 2.79 -0.82 9.51
N PRO A 49 4.07 -1.23 9.42
CA PRO A 49 4.54 -2.09 8.33
C PRO A 49 3.69 -3.36 8.12
N ALA A 50 3.17 -3.95 9.20
CA ALA A 50 2.28 -5.12 9.15
C ALA A 50 0.91 -4.80 8.51
N ASP A 51 0.40 -3.59 8.72
CA ASP A 51 -0.86 -3.14 8.14
C ASP A 51 -0.70 -2.89 6.63
N ILE A 52 0.42 -2.27 6.24
CA ILE A 52 0.80 -2.09 4.83
C ILE A 52 0.93 -3.46 4.16
N ALA A 53 1.61 -4.41 4.80
CA ALA A 53 1.74 -5.78 4.31
C ALA A 53 0.36 -6.41 4.08
N PHE A 54 -0.55 -6.33 5.04
CA PHE A 54 -1.91 -6.84 4.90
C PHE A 54 -2.66 -6.26 3.69
N ILE A 55 -2.53 -4.95 3.45
CA ILE A 55 -3.14 -4.28 2.29
C ILE A 55 -2.51 -4.83 1.01
N LEU A 56 -1.18 -4.86 0.90
CA LEU A 56 -0.46 -5.35 -0.28
C LEU A 56 -0.84 -6.79 -0.63
N GLU A 57 -0.95 -7.67 0.37
CA GLU A 57 -1.35 -9.07 0.16
C GLU A 57 -2.78 -9.22 -0.34
N SER A 58 -3.66 -8.28 0.02
CA SER A 58 -5.06 -8.29 -0.37
C SER A 58 -5.30 -7.74 -1.78
N LEU A 59 -4.32 -7.02 -2.35
CA LEU A 59 -4.42 -6.42 -3.68
C LEU A 59 -3.99 -7.39 -4.80
N PRO A 60 -4.57 -7.27 -6.00
CA PRO A 60 -4.06 -7.93 -7.20
C PRO A 60 -2.68 -7.38 -7.58
N LEU A 61 -1.97 -8.08 -8.47
CA LEU A 61 -0.55 -7.81 -8.73
C LEU A 61 -0.28 -6.36 -9.18
N ASP A 62 -1.02 -5.86 -10.19
CA ASP A 62 -0.80 -4.51 -10.72
C ASP A 62 -1.04 -3.41 -9.67
N ASP A 63 -2.17 -3.49 -8.96
CA ASP A 63 -2.52 -2.58 -7.85
C ASP A 63 -1.50 -2.62 -6.72
N ARG A 64 -1.04 -3.83 -6.39
CA ARG A 64 -0.02 -4.05 -5.36
C ARG A 64 1.28 -3.37 -5.74
N LEU A 65 1.74 -3.55 -6.97
CA LEU A 65 2.98 -2.91 -7.45
C LEU A 65 2.82 -1.39 -7.50
N ALA A 66 1.67 -0.89 -7.95
CA ALA A 66 1.37 0.54 -7.94
C ALA A 66 1.44 1.14 -6.52
N LEU A 67 0.85 0.45 -5.53
CA LEU A 67 0.89 0.87 -4.13
C LEU A 67 2.30 0.74 -3.54
N TRP A 68 3.04 -0.31 -3.90
CA TRP A 68 4.41 -0.55 -3.45
C TRP A 68 5.35 0.59 -3.85
N GLN A 69 5.19 1.13 -5.06
CA GLN A 69 5.98 2.29 -5.53
C GLN A 69 5.72 3.59 -4.73
N LEU A 70 4.66 3.63 -3.92
CA LEU A 70 4.36 4.75 -3.02
C LEU A 70 4.94 4.57 -1.60
N VAL A 71 5.42 3.37 -1.26
CA VAL A 71 6.06 3.08 0.03
C VAL A 71 7.45 3.71 0.03
N LYS A 72 7.77 4.46 1.09
CA LYS A 72 9.08 5.11 1.23
C LYS A 72 10.18 4.06 1.44
N ALA A 73 11.34 4.29 0.83
CA ALA A 73 12.52 3.42 0.93
C ALA A 73 13.10 3.24 2.35
N ASP A 74 12.72 4.07 3.33
CA ASP A 74 13.11 3.85 4.74
C ASP A 74 12.26 2.76 5.41
N ARG A 75 11.10 2.43 4.81
CA ARG A 75 10.08 1.55 5.38
C ARG A 75 9.87 0.27 4.58
N ASP A 76 10.35 0.24 3.35
CA ASP A 76 10.23 -0.91 2.46
C ASP A 76 10.81 -2.19 3.10
N GLY A 77 11.95 -2.09 3.79
CA GLY A 77 12.60 -3.20 4.48
C GLY A 77 11.74 -3.79 5.60
N GLU A 78 11.12 -2.94 6.42
CA GLU A 78 10.21 -3.39 7.48
C GLU A 78 8.95 -4.03 6.89
N THR A 79 8.36 -3.42 5.86
CA THR A 79 7.18 -3.99 5.18
C THR A 79 7.51 -5.33 4.52
N LEU A 80 8.69 -5.48 3.91
CA LEU A 80 9.15 -6.74 3.32
C LEU A 80 9.24 -7.86 4.34
N LEU A 81 9.61 -7.57 5.59
CA LEU A 81 9.67 -8.57 6.68
C LEU A 81 8.28 -9.09 7.06
N GLU A 82 7.24 -8.27 6.92
CA GLU A 82 5.88 -8.57 7.34
C GLU A 82 5.04 -9.29 6.27
N VAL A 83 5.38 -9.12 4.97
CA VAL A 83 4.71 -9.85 3.88
C VAL A 83 5.20 -11.30 3.76
N SER A 84 4.32 -12.15 3.24
CA SER A 84 4.59 -13.54 2.83
C SER A 84 5.63 -13.62 1.72
N ASP A 85 6.34 -14.75 1.64
CA ASP A 85 7.40 -14.99 0.66
C ASP A 85 6.96 -14.78 -0.80
N ALA A 86 5.75 -15.21 -1.16
CA ALA A 86 5.23 -15.06 -2.52
C ALA A 86 5.02 -13.59 -2.91
N VAL A 87 4.54 -12.78 -1.97
CA VAL A 87 4.37 -11.35 -2.18
C VAL A 87 5.72 -10.65 -2.18
N ARG A 88 6.59 -10.97 -1.23
CA ARG A 88 7.96 -10.46 -1.15
C ARG A 88 8.74 -10.64 -2.45
N ASP A 89 8.69 -11.84 -3.03
CA ASP A 89 9.38 -12.15 -4.29
C ASP A 89 8.88 -11.26 -5.43
N SER A 90 7.57 -11.03 -5.50
CA SER A 90 6.95 -10.14 -6.49
C SER A 90 7.38 -8.68 -6.32
N LEU A 91 7.48 -8.20 -5.07
CA LEU A 91 7.91 -6.83 -4.77
C LEU A 91 9.39 -6.62 -5.08
N ILE A 92 10.26 -7.55 -4.68
CA ILE A 92 11.69 -7.51 -4.97
C ILE A 92 11.95 -7.55 -6.48
N ALA A 93 11.23 -8.42 -7.20
CA ALA A 93 11.33 -8.50 -8.66
C ALA A 93 10.94 -7.19 -9.36
N ASP A 94 10.09 -6.36 -8.74
CA ASP A 94 9.74 -5.03 -9.23
C ASP A 94 10.78 -3.96 -8.88
N MET A 95 11.36 -4.02 -7.68
CA MET A 95 12.46 -3.13 -7.26
C MET A 95 13.68 -3.26 -8.17
N ASP A 96 14.09 -4.49 -8.49
CA ASP A 96 15.24 -4.78 -9.35
C ASP A 96 15.08 -4.16 -10.76
N ARG A 97 13.83 -4.09 -11.26
CA ARG A 97 13.54 -3.44 -12.55
C ARG A 97 13.77 -1.92 -12.52
N HIS A 98 13.62 -1.28 -11.36
CA HIS A 98 13.79 0.16 -11.21
C HIS A 98 15.27 0.57 -11.01
N GLU A 99 16.14 -0.37 -10.60
CA GLU A 99 17.56 -0.10 -10.32
C GLU A 99 18.44 -0.12 -11.58
N ILE A 100 17.98 -0.72 -12.69
CA ILE A 100 18.74 -0.86 -13.94
C ILE A 100 18.76 0.43 -14.81
N LEU A 101 18.14 1.53 -14.36
CA LEU A 101 18.08 2.79 -15.09
C LEU A 101 19.08 3.87 -14.58
N ALA A 102 20.22 3.47 -14.01
CA ALA A 102 21.30 4.35 -13.57
C ALA A 102 22.58 4.20 -14.41
#